data_AF-A0A2D5UDD8-F1
#
_entry.id   AF-A0A2D5UDD8-F1
#
_cell.length_a   1.000
_cell.length_b   1.000
_cell.length_c   1.000
_cell.angle_alpha   90.00
_cell.angle_beta   90.00
_cell.angle_gamma   90.00
#
_symmetry.space_group_name_H-M   'P 1'
#
loop_
_entity.id
_entity.type
_entity.pdbx_description
1 polymer ?
#
loop_
_entity_poly.entity_id
_entity_poly.type
_entity_poly.pdbx_seq_one_letter_code
_entity_poly.pdbx_strand_id
1 'polypeptide(L)' 'MPSDSDHIPQRPPFIPGTPEELDAVAAAPENHIVVFENEYVRVLRDNIPPGVVEKKHTHARPSIFVINASLDMD' A
#
# COMPACT_ATOMS: atom_id res chain seq x y z
N MET A 1 0.74 -29.11 15.58
CA MET A 1 -0.45 -28.63 14.85
C MET A 1 -0.33 -27.12 14.78
N PRO A 2 -0.01 -26.52 13.62
CA PRO A 2 -0.11 -25.07 13.47
C PRO A 2 -1.58 -24.68 13.66
N SER A 3 -1.84 -23.57 14.36
CA SER A 3 -3.20 -23.08 14.60
C SER A 3 -3.83 -22.57 13.31
N ASP A 4 -5.12 -22.85 13.13
CA ASP A 4 -5.95 -22.44 11.98
C ASP A 4 -6.11 -20.90 11.81
N SER A 5 -5.29 -20.08 12.47
CA SER A 5 -5.31 -18.62 12.40
C SER A 5 -4.47 -18.04 11.26
N ASP A 6 -3.60 -18.83 10.63
CA ASP A 6 -2.73 -18.36 9.54
C ASP A 6 -3.38 -18.48 8.16
N HIS A 7 -4.69 -18.76 8.11
CA HIS A 7 -5.47 -18.69 6.90
C HIS A 7 -5.74 -17.22 6.55
N ILE A 8 -4.69 -16.47 6.19
CA ILE A 8 -4.86 -15.28 5.36
C ILE A 8 -5.51 -15.82 4.09
N PRO A 9 -6.82 -15.58 3.85
CA PRO A 9 -7.39 -15.92 2.56
C PRO A 9 -6.52 -15.17 1.55
N GLN A 10 -6.11 -15.84 0.48
CA GLN A 10 -5.37 -15.26 -0.65
C GLN A 10 -6.23 -14.16 -1.30
N ARG A 11 -6.48 -13.07 -0.58
CA ARG A 11 -7.23 -11.94 -1.03
C ARG A 11 -6.36 -11.36 -2.13
N PRO A 12 -6.89 -11.16 -3.34
CA PRO A 12 -6.07 -10.63 -4.41
C PRO A 12 -5.46 -9.31 -3.91
N PRO A 13 -4.15 -9.06 -4.17
CA PRO A 13 -3.47 -7.83 -3.73
C PRO A 13 -4.09 -6.57 -4.37
N PHE A 14 -5.05 -6.77 -5.27
CA PHE A 14 -5.79 -5.79 -6.03
C PHE A 14 -7.29 -6.08 -5.88
N ILE A 15 -8.06 -5.07 -5.47
CA ILE A 15 -9.53 -5.12 -5.44
C ILE A 15 -10.03 -4.08 -6.45
N PRO A 16 -10.42 -4.49 -7.68
CA PRO A 16 -11.00 -3.56 -8.65
C PRO A 16 -12.28 -2.91 -8.11
N GLY A 17 -12.50 -1.64 -8.46
CA GLY A 17 -13.74 -0.93 -8.17
C GLY A 17 -13.92 -0.50 -6.71
N THR A 18 -12.84 -0.35 -5.94
CA THR A 18 -12.91 0.29 -4.63
C THR A 18 -13.23 1.79 -4.78
N PRO A 19 -13.91 2.40 -3.79
CA PRO A 19 -14.17 3.85 -3.80
C PRO A 19 -12.88 4.68 -3.92
N GLU A 20 -12.97 5.83 -4.59
CA GLU A 20 -11.82 6.72 -4.81
C GLU A 20 -11.22 7.24 -3.48
N GLU A 21 -12.02 7.40 -2.43
CA GLU A 21 -11.51 7.77 -1.11
C GLU A 21 -10.59 6.72 -0.47
N LEU A 22 -10.57 5.49 -1.01
CA LEU A 22 -9.66 4.43 -0.59
C LEU A 22 -8.43 4.30 -1.50
N ASP A 23 -8.20 5.21 -2.46
CA ASP A 23 -6.88 5.36 -3.09
C ASP A 23 -5.87 5.85 -2.06
N ALA A 24 -4.65 5.29 -2.07
CA ALA A 24 -3.64 5.58 -1.06
C ALA A 24 -3.30 7.08 -0.96
N VAL A 25 -3.27 7.79 -2.08
CA VAL A 25 -2.97 9.23 -2.12
C VAL A 25 -4.10 10.06 -1.50
N ALA A 26 -5.35 9.63 -1.70
CA ALA A 26 -6.52 10.32 -1.13
C ALA A 26 -6.69 10.01 0.36
N ALA A 27 -6.51 8.74 0.74
CA ALA A 27 -6.69 8.28 2.11
C ALA A 27 -5.57 8.77 3.04
N ALA A 28 -4.33 8.81 2.55
CA ALA A 28 -3.14 9.15 3.34
C ALA A 28 -2.19 10.11 2.59
N PRO A 29 -2.65 11.33 2.25
CA PRO A 29 -1.86 12.30 1.52
C PRO A 29 -0.60 12.76 2.26
N GLU A 30 -0.53 12.56 3.57
CA GLU A 30 0.68 12.83 4.36
C GLU A 30 1.85 11.88 4.07
N ASN A 31 1.57 10.65 3.64
CA ASN A 31 2.58 9.60 3.45
C ASN A 31 2.76 9.26 1.96
N HIS A 32 1.68 9.31 1.17
CA HIS A 32 1.67 8.92 -0.24
C HIS A 32 1.74 10.13 -1.18
N ILE A 33 2.87 10.27 -1.87
CA ILE A 33 3.09 11.37 -2.82
C ILE A 33 3.30 10.81 -4.23
N VAL A 34 2.52 11.29 -5.19
CA VAL A 34 2.73 10.99 -6.62
C VAL A 34 3.99 11.69 -7.09
N VAL A 35 5.00 10.92 -7.51
CA VAL A 35 6.26 11.46 -8.05
C VAL A 35 6.34 11.34 -9.57
N PHE A 36 5.54 10.44 -10.16
CA PHE A 36 5.39 10.28 -11.60
C PHE A 36 4.04 9.62 -11.91
N GLU A 37 3.38 10.05 -12.97
CA GLU A 37 2.15 9.41 -13.45
C GLU A 37 1.99 9.58 -14.96
N ASN A 38 1.58 8.50 -15.62
CA ASN A 38 1.13 8.51 -17.01
C ASN A 38 -0.01 7.49 -17.20
N GLU A 39 -0.41 7.24 -18.45
CA GLU A 39 -1.50 6.31 -18.78
C GLU A 39 -1.22 4.84 -18.43
N TYR A 40 0.05 4.46 -18.20
CA TYR A 40 0.47 3.09 -17.94
C TYR A 40 0.83 2.83 -16.48
N VAL A 41 1.44 3.81 -15.80
CA VAL A 41 2.01 3.62 -14.47
C VAL A 41 1.93 4.90 -13.64
N ARG A 42 1.74 4.70 -12.33
CA ARG A 42 1.90 5.72 -11.29
C ARG A 42 3.00 5.26 -10.34
N VAL A 43 3.95 6.13 -10.05
CA VAL A 43 4.98 5.90 -9.04
C VAL A 43 4.68 6.77 -7.84
N LEU A 44 4.57 6.12 -6.69
CA LEU A 44 4.37 6.77 -5.41
C LEU A 44 5.67 6.73 -4.62
N ARG A 45 6.01 7.85 -3.99
CA ARG A 45 6.90 7.83 -2.83
C ARG A 45 6.02 7.68 -1.60
N ASP A 46 6.20 6.58 -0.91
CA ASP A 46 5.60 6.32 0.40
C ASP A 46 6.65 6.57 1.49
N ASN A 47 6.27 7.27 2.54
CA ASN A 47 7.12 7.52 3.71
C ASN A 47 6.29 7.43 4.99
N ILE A 48 6.53 6.37 5.77
CA ILE A 48 5.84 6.10 7.03
C ILE A 48 6.88 6.22 8.16
N PRO A 49 6.84 7.30 8.97
CA PRO A 49 7.79 7.46 10.05
C PRO A 49 7.68 6.33 11.11
N PRO A 50 8.76 6.07 11.88
CA PRO A 50 8.71 5.10 12.97
C PRO A 50 7.55 5.36 13.94
N GLY A 51 6.78 4.32 14.23
CA GLY A 51 5.62 4.38 15.14
C GLY A 51 4.35 4.98 14.53
N VAL A 52 4.38 5.40 13.26
CA VAL A 52 3.17 5.86 12.54
C VAL A 52 2.47 4.66 11.92
N VAL A 53 1.14 4.62 12.07
CA VAL A 53 0.28 3.63 11.42
C VAL A 53 -0.35 4.28 10.20
N GLU A 54 -0.20 3.62 9.05
CA GLU A 54 -0.77 4.05 7.78
C GLU A 54 -2.30 4.11 7.84
N LYS A 55 -2.91 5.13 7.23
CA LYS A 55 -4.38 5.17 7.12
C LYS A 55 -4.84 4.08 6.17
N LYS A 56 -5.97 3.47 6.51
CA LYS A 56 -6.55 2.38 5.74
C LYS A 56 -6.86 2.83 4.30
N HIS A 57 -6.36 2.09 3.33
CA HIS A 57 -6.62 2.28 1.91
C HIS A 57 -6.63 0.93 1.19
N THR A 58 -6.83 0.96 -0.14
CA THR A 58 -6.86 -0.20 -1.02
C THR A 58 -5.95 0.02 -2.22
N HIS A 59 -5.43 -1.06 -2.78
CA HIS A 59 -4.75 -1.00 -4.07
C HIS A 59 -5.77 -1.30 -5.17
N ALA A 60 -6.31 -0.25 -5.77
CA ALA A 60 -7.20 -0.33 -6.94
C ALA A 60 -6.45 -0.62 -8.25
N ARG A 61 -5.13 -0.85 -8.19
CA ARG A 61 -4.29 -1.25 -9.33
C ARG A 61 -3.21 -2.23 -8.84
N PRO A 62 -2.78 -3.21 -9.65
CA PRO A 62 -1.61 -4.04 -9.33
C PRO A 62 -0.39 -3.15 -9.02
N SER A 63 0.35 -3.49 -7.97
CA SER A 63 1.46 -2.66 -7.45
C SER A 63 2.65 -3.51 -7.07
N ILE A 64 3.84 -2.94 -7.19
CA ILE A 64 5.10 -3.50 -6.70
C ILE A 64 5.67 -2.52 -5.68
N PHE A 65 6.13 -3.03 -4.54
CA PHE A 65 6.75 -2.24 -3.49
C PHE A 65 8.26 -2.45 -3.54
N VAL A 66 9.01 -1.35 -3.56
CA VAL A 66 10.47 -1.35 -3.35
C VAL A 66 10.72 -0.66 -2.03
N ILE A 67 11.12 -1.43 -1.02
CA ILE A 67 11.42 -0.93 0.32
C ILE A 67 12.91 -0.63 0.36
N ASN A 68 13.28 0.64 0.55
CA ASN A 68 14.67 1.10 0.58
C ASN A 68 15.15 1.48 1.99
N ALA A 69 14.25 1.51 2.97
CA ALA A 69 14.55 1.68 4.38
C ALA A 69 13.47 0.97 5.20
N SER A 70 13.89 0.13 6.15
CA SER A 70 13.04 -0.50 7.16
C SER A 70 13.87 -0.66 8.43
N LEU A 71 13.24 -0.55 9.60
CA LEU A 71 13.91 -0.63 10.91
C LEU A 71 14.65 -1.97 11.12
N ASP A 72 14.35 -3.00 10.31
CA ASP A 72 14.90 -4.35 10.42
C ASP A 72 15.60 -4.84 9.12
N MET A 73 16.13 -3.95 8.29
CA MET A 73 16.89 -4.31 7.07
C MET A 73 18.42 -4.09 7.17
N ASP A 74 18.96 -4.27 8.37
CA ASP A 74 20.39 -4.48 8.62
C ASP A 74 20.79 -5.96 8.48
#